data_AF-A0A5N5CZ36-F1
#
_entry.id   AF-A0A5N5CZ36-F1
#
_cell.length_a   1.000
_cell.length_b   1.000
_cell.length_c   1.000
_cell.angle_alpha   90.00
_cell.angle_beta   90.00
_cell.angle_gamma   90.00
#
_symmetry.space_group_name_H-M   'P 1'
#
loop_
_entity.id
_entity.type
_entity.pdbx_description
1 polymer ?
#
loop_
_entity_poly.entity_id
_entity_poly.type
_entity_poly.pdbx_seq_one_letter_code
_entity_poly.pdbx_strand_id
1 'polypeptide(L)'
;MAPKIIQLAALWALVGFVAGQNATLCSSAATKTISSQDDADKLGAACPTFTGNVLLADGPLYSRVALNGIEEITGKLTVHDWMEASSDSLVRIGGNFENINSYTWDIIFPALEYVGGSIIFTEEDQYRSSLQRALFPSLKQVHGDLLITGNHYFQELQAPNIEHINGLFKMVNQQQIANVTMNKLVTVQPGGIQLAGSFGEFSIVSTGSGNCSEWDALRQPGGALANVNYYHCQGGCERLYGEECYCPGANYPSQSC
;
A
#
# COMPACT_ATOMS: atom_id res chain seq x y z
N MET A 1 60.40 -17.95 -53.91
CA MET A 1 59.20 -17.12 -54.07
C MET A 1 57.99 -17.98 -53.76
N ALA A 2 57.31 -17.71 -52.64
CA ALA A 2 56.07 -18.38 -52.25
C ALA A 2 55.04 -17.29 -51.91
N PRO A 3 53.77 -17.40 -52.32
CA PRO A 3 52.81 -16.34 -52.06
C PRO A 3 52.29 -16.46 -50.62
N LYS A 4 52.36 -15.36 -49.87
CA LYS A 4 51.69 -15.22 -48.57
C LYS A 4 50.20 -15.02 -48.84
N ILE A 5 49.39 -16.00 -48.43
CA ILE A 5 47.93 -15.90 -48.40
C ILE A 5 47.55 -15.04 -47.19
N ILE A 6 47.02 -13.84 -47.44
CA ILE A 6 46.45 -12.97 -46.41
C ILE A 6 45.02 -13.46 -46.17
N GLN A 7 44.78 -14.12 -45.03
CA GLN A 7 43.42 -14.41 -44.59
C GLN A 7 42.80 -13.13 -44.03
N LEU A 8 41.79 -12.59 -44.74
CA LEU A 8 40.88 -11.60 -44.18
C LEU A 8 39.99 -12.29 -43.14
N ALA A 9 40.18 -11.95 -41.86
CA ALA A 9 39.22 -12.28 -40.82
C ALA A 9 37.97 -11.40 -41.01
N ALA A 10 36.85 -12.01 -41.40
CA ALA A 10 35.55 -11.36 -41.38
C ALA A 10 35.11 -11.17 -39.92
N LEU A 11 35.18 -9.95 -39.40
CA LEU A 11 34.47 -9.56 -38.18
C LEU A 11 32.97 -9.56 -38.50
N TRP A 12 32.26 -10.60 -38.07
CA TRP A 12 30.81 -10.58 -38.00
C TRP A 12 30.42 -9.77 -36.76
N ALA A 13 29.91 -8.57 -36.96
CA ALA A 13 29.22 -7.83 -35.92
C ALA A 13 27.97 -8.64 -35.50
N LEU A 14 28.01 -9.23 -34.31
CA LEU A 14 26.83 -9.73 -33.63
C LEU A 14 25.96 -8.52 -33.24
N VAL A 15 25.09 -8.10 -34.15
CA VAL A 15 23.89 -7.35 -33.77
C VAL A 15 22.86 -8.41 -33.36
N GLY A 16 22.95 -8.85 -32.11
CA GLY A 16 22.09 -9.87 -31.52
C GLY A 16 21.08 -9.27 -30.55
N PHE A 17 19.81 -9.25 -30.97
CA PHE A 17 18.57 -9.27 -30.17
C PHE A 17 18.61 -8.75 -28.72
N VAL A 18 18.21 -7.49 -28.50
CA VAL A 18 17.91 -6.94 -27.15
C VAL A 18 16.41 -7.07 -26.79
N ALA A 19 15.59 -7.67 -27.64
CA ALA A 19 14.15 -7.84 -27.35
C ALA A 19 13.81 -9.08 -26.47
N GLY A 20 14.77 -9.99 -26.25
CA GLY A 20 14.52 -11.26 -25.54
C GLY A 20 15.05 -11.33 -24.10
N GLN A 21 16.10 -10.58 -23.76
CA GLN A 21 16.73 -10.65 -22.43
C GLN A 21 15.95 -9.86 -21.36
N ASN A 22 15.28 -8.77 -21.76
CA ASN A 22 14.45 -8.00 -20.83
C ASN A 22 13.20 -8.77 -20.39
N ALA A 23 12.61 -9.60 -21.25
CA ALA A 23 11.43 -10.41 -20.89
C ALA A 23 11.73 -11.41 -19.76
N THR A 24 12.94 -12.00 -19.74
CA THR A 24 13.37 -12.89 -18.66
C THR A 24 13.77 -12.18 -17.37
N LEU A 25 14.14 -10.90 -17.43
CA LEU A 25 14.44 -10.10 -16.24
C LEU A 25 13.18 -9.58 -15.57
N CYS A 26 12.19 -9.17 -16.37
CA CYS A 26 10.93 -8.59 -15.91
C CYS A 26 9.85 -9.63 -15.60
N SER A 27 10.20 -10.92 -15.56
CA SER A 27 9.29 -11.98 -15.17
C SER A 27 9.99 -13.06 -14.35
N SER A 28 9.32 -13.58 -13.33
CA SER A 28 9.83 -14.69 -12.53
C SER A 28 8.68 -15.55 -12.01
N ALA A 29 8.81 -16.87 -12.20
CA ALA A 29 7.90 -17.85 -11.59
C ALA A 29 8.16 -18.03 -10.08
N ALA A 30 9.41 -17.82 -9.65
CA ALA A 30 9.78 -17.72 -8.24
C ALA A 30 9.66 -16.28 -7.74
N THR A 31 9.71 -16.07 -6.42
CA THR A 31 9.78 -14.71 -5.85
C THR A 31 11.13 -14.08 -6.18
N LYS A 32 11.12 -12.87 -6.74
CA LYS A 32 12.31 -12.06 -6.99
C LYS A 32 12.68 -11.32 -5.71
N THR A 33 13.82 -11.66 -5.14
CA THR A 33 14.38 -10.92 -4.00
C THR A 33 15.15 -9.70 -4.48
N ILE A 34 14.92 -8.57 -3.82
CA ILE A 34 15.68 -7.33 -3.92
C ILE A 34 16.33 -7.11 -2.55
N SER A 35 17.67 -7.21 -2.51
CA SER A 35 18.46 -7.11 -1.27
C SER A 35 19.29 -5.83 -1.19
N SER A 36 19.16 -4.94 -2.18
CA SER A 36 19.91 -3.70 -2.27
C SER A 36 19.18 -2.66 -3.14
N GLN A 37 19.52 -1.38 -2.97
CA GLN A 37 19.04 -0.32 -3.86
C GLN A 37 19.49 -0.56 -5.30
N ASP A 38 20.73 -1.04 -5.52
CA ASP A 38 21.25 -1.36 -6.86
C ASP A 38 20.41 -2.42 -7.58
N ASP A 39 19.86 -3.40 -6.86
CA ASP A 39 18.97 -4.40 -7.45
C ASP A 39 17.63 -3.79 -7.85
N ALA A 40 17.09 -2.89 -7.01
CA ALA A 40 15.86 -2.15 -7.30
C ALA A 40 16.03 -1.26 -8.53
N ASP A 41 17.14 -0.50 -8.62
CA ASP A 41 17.44 0.41 -9.72
C ASP A 41 17.60 -0.34 -11.04
N LYS A 42 18.30 -1.49 -11.03
CA LYS A 42 18.45 -2.33 -12.24
C LYS A 42 17.11 -2.89 -12.70
N LEU A 43 16.25 -3.31 -11.77
CA LEU A 43 14.94 -3.84 -12.11
C LEU A 43 14.05 -2.73 -12.66
N GLY A 44 13.97 -1.59 -11.98
CA GLY A 44 13.15 -0.45 -12.38
C GLY A 44 13.58 0.22 -13.69
N ALA A 45 14.89 0.26 -13.98
CA ALA A 45 15.39 0.75 -15.27
C ALA A 45 14.99 -0.15 -16.45
N ALA A 46 14.73 -1.44 -16.20
CA ALA A 46 14.43 -2.42 -17.24
C ALA A 46 12.93 -2.77 -17.33
N CYS A 47 12.19 -2.64 -16.23
CA CYS A 47 10.89 -3.27 -16.04
C CYS A 47 9.85 -2.31 -15.44
N PRO A 48 9.13 -1.53 -16.28
CA PRO A 48 7.94 -0.80 -15.83
C PRO A 48 6.88 -1.75 -15.25
N THR A 49 6.74 -2.94 -15.83
CA THR A 49 5.91 -4.01 -15.28
C THR A 49 6.80 -5.21 -14.93
N PHE A 50 6.72 -5.66 -13.67
CA PHE A 50 7.32 -6.90 -13.21
C PHE A 50 6.26 -8.00 -13.06
N THR A 51 6.40 -9.08 -13.84
CA THR A 51 5.48 -10.23 -13.81
C THR A 51 5.94 -11.26 -12.78
N GLY A 52 5.26 -11.34 -11.63
CA GLY A 52 5.57 -12.28 -10.56
C GLY A 52 5.58 -11.63 -9.19
N ASN A 53 6.11 -12.35 -8.19
CA ASN A 53 6.21 -11.86 -6.82
C ASN A 53 7.54 -11.17 -6.58
N VAL A 54 7.54 -10.12 -5.76
CA VAL A 54 8.73 -9.37 -5.33
C VAL A 54 8.83 -9.42 -3.80
N LEU A 55 10.03 -9.68 -3.31
CA LEU A 55 10.38 -9.58 -1.89
C LEU A 55 11.49 -8.55 -1.73
N LEU A 56 11.25 -7.49 -0.98
CA LEU A 56 12.30 -6.60 -0.48
C LEU A 56 12.74 -7.19 0.85
N ALA A 57 13.97 -7.70 0.93
CA ALA A 57 14.50 -8.36 2.12
C ALA A 57 15.96 -7.98 2.36
N ASP A 58 16.52 -8.38 3.49
CA ASP A 58 17.94 -8.23 3.84
C ASP A 58 18.44 -6.77 3.79
N GLY A 59 17.55 -5.81 4.06
CA GLY A 59 17.92 -4.42 4.20
C GLY A 59 18.98 -4.25 5.30
N PRO A 60 20.12 -3.58 5.05
CA PRO A 60 21.03 -3.21 6.12
C PRO A 60 20.31 -2.43 7.22
N LEU A 61 20.80 -2.47 8.46
CA LEU A 61 20.22 -1.66 9.54
C LEU A 61 20.15 -0.18 9.11
N TYR A 62 18.99 0.44 9.31
CA TYR A 62 18.71 1.83 8.93
C TYR A 62 18.80 2.13 7.42
N SER A 63 18.55 1.13 6.57
CA SER A 63 18.57 1.28 5.11
C SER A 63 17.20 1.61 4.52
N ARG A 64 17.23 2.20 3.32
CA ARG A 64 16.04 2.55 2.54
C ARG A 64 16.11 1.83 1.20
N VAL A 65 14.95 1.44 0.67
CA VAL A 65 14.82 0.91 -0.68
C VAL A 65 13.72 1.65 -1.44
N ALA A 66 14.02 2.10 -2.65
CA ALA A 66 13.08 2.76 -3.53
C ALA A 66 12.89 1.93 -4.81
N LEU A 67 11.65 1.53 -5.11
CA LEU A 67 11.29 0.82 -6.35
C LEU A 67 11.02 1.82 -7.49
N ASN A 68 12.02 2.61 -7.83
CA ASN A 68 11.91 3.65 -8.85
C ASN A 68 11.81 3.05 -10.24
N GLY A 69 10.87 3.51 -11.06
CA GLY A 69 10.69 3.07 -12.45
C GLY A 69 9.85 1.81 -12.62
N ILE A 70 9.52 1.10 -11.53
CA ILE A 70 8.51 0.03 -11.55
C ILE A 70 7.15 0.69 -11.35
N GLU A 71 6.23 0.47 -12.28
CA GLU A 71 4.86 0.96 -12.27
C GLU A 71 3.87 -0.12 -11.84
N GLU A 72 4.17 -1.39 -12.12
CA GLU A 72 3.30 -2.52 -11.78
C GLU A 72 4.10 -3.74 -11.34
N ILE A 73 3.65 -4.38 -10.26
CA ILE A 73 4.02 -5.74 -9.87
C ILE A 73 2.77 -6.61 -10.03
N THR A 74 2.77 -7.58 -10.94
CA THR A 74 1.56 -8.36 -11.21
C THR A 74 1.20 -9.35 -10.10
N GLY A 75 2.18 -9.71 -9.27
CA GLY A 75 2.02 -10.63 -8.15
C GLY A 75 2.06 -9.92 -6.80
N LYS A 76 2.49 -10.67 -5.77
CA LYS A 76 2.64 -10.19 -4.42
C LYS A 76 3.88 -9.30 -4.27
N LEU A 77 3.77 -8.25 -3.46
CA LEU A 77 4.91 -7.52 -2.91
C LEU A 77 5.03 -7.78 -1.41
N THR A 78 6.20 -8.20 -0.95
CA THR A 78 6.53 -8.30 0.47
C THR A 78 7.66 -7.33 0.80
N VAL A 79 7.48 -6.51 1.83
CA VAL A 79 8.53 -5.65 2.39
C VAL A 79 8.94 -6.25 3.73
N HIS A 80 10.24 -6.48 3.92
CA HIS A 80 10.76 -7.09 5.14
C HIS A 80 12.12 -6.48 5.52
N ASP A 81 12.23 -5.96 6.74
CA ASP A 81 13.45 -5.47 7.38
C ASP A 81 14.19 -4.31 6.68
N TRP A 82 13.46 -3.52 5.89
CA TRP A 82 13.91 -2.21 5.41
C TRP A 82 13.39 -1.11 6.30
N MET A 83 14.23 -0.18 6.77
CA MET A 83 13.77 0.94 7.60
C MET A 83 12.69 1.75 6.85
N GLU A 84 12.91 2.00 5.56
CA GLU A 84 11.91 2.60 4.67
C GLU A 84 11.85 1.87 3.33
N ALA A 85 10.64 1.59 2.86
CA ALA A 85 10.36 1.20 1.49
C ALA A 85 9.52 2.28 0.81
N SER A 86 9.96 2.77 -0.35
CA SER A 86 9.27 3.81 -1.11
C SER A 86 9.15 3.49 -2.60
N SER A 87 8.20 4.16 -3.27
CA SER A 87 8.12 4.17 -4.74
C SER A 87 7.22 5.30 -5.20
N ASP A 88 7.79 6.20 -5.99
CA ASP A 88 7.05 7.29 -6.62
C ASP A 88 6.33 6.87 -7.92
N SER A 89 6.63 5.67 -8.44
CA SER A 89 6.11 5.18 -9.72
C SER A 89 5.15 4.01 -9.59
N LEU A 90 5.20 3.22 -8.50
CA LEU A 90 4.41 2.00 -8.39
C LEU A 90 2.92 2.31 -8.23
N VAL A 91 2.16 2.08 -9.30
CA VAL A 91 0.71 2.32 -9.40
C VAL A 91 -0.10 1.10 -8.96
N ARG A 92 0.40 -0.11 -9.24
CA ARG A 92 -0.38 -1.34 -9.06
C ARG A 92 0.41 -2.49 -8.46
N ILE A 93 -0.20 -3.15 -7.46
CA ILE A 93 0.21 -4.47 -6.97
C ILE A 93 -0.93 -5.44 -7.28
N GLY A 94 -0.67 -6.48 -8.08
CA GLY A 94 -1.70 -7.42 -8.53
C GLY A 94 -2.09 -8.46 -7.48
N GLY A 95 -1.19 -8.80 -6.56
CA GLY A 95 -1.41 -9.72 -5.45
C GLY A 95 -1.50 -9.03 -4.09
N ASN A 96 -1.12 -9.75 -3.04
CA ASN A 96 -1.04 -9.19 -1.68
C ASN A 96 0.09 -8.16 -1.57
N PHE A 97 -0.05 -7.25 -0.62
CA PHE A 97 1.00 -6.37 -0.15
C PHE A 97 1.27 -6.65 1.33
N GLU A 98 2.42 -7.23 1.65
CA GLU A 98 2.70 -7.80 2.97
C GLU A 98 3.88 -7.09 3.65
N ASN A 99 3.72 -6.79 4.94
CA ASN A 99 4.78 -6.43 5.87
C ASN A 99 4.50 -7.17 7.19
N ILE A 100 5.07 -8.35 7.33
CA ILE A 100 4.76 -9.27 8.42
C ILE A 100 6.01 -9.49 9.25
N ASN A 101 5.90 -9.30 10.56
CA ASN A 101 6.97 -9.53 11.54
C ASN A 101 8.29 -8.87 11.13
N SER A 102 8.23 -7.57 10.83
CA SER A 102 9.27 -6.82 10.12
C SER A 102 9.78 -5.64 10.93
N TYR A 103 11.07 -5.33 10.82
CA TYR A 103 11.69 -4.10 11.36
C TYR A 103 11.49 -2.87 10.48
N THR A 104 10.44 -2.86 9.66
CA THR A 104 10.16 -1.74 8.76
C THR A 104 9.49 -0.62 9.52
N TRP A 105 9.92 0.63 9.32
CA TRP A 105 9.29 1.79 9.93
C TRP A 105 8.33 2.46 8.97
N ASP A 106 8.76 2.68 7.74
CA ASP A 106 8.00 3.49 6.78
C ASP A 106 7.75 2.74 5.48
N ILE A 107 6.49 2.80 5.02
CA ILE A 107 6.09 2.37 3.68
C ILE A 107 5.41 3.55 3.00
N ILE A 108 6.01 4.08 1.93
CA ILE A 108 5.61 5.36 1.32
C ILE A 108 5.48 5.20 -0.20
N PHE A 109 4.28 4.84 -0.68
CA PHE A 109 4.01 4.64 -2.11
C PHE A 109 2.96 5.64 -2.60
N PRO A 110 3.35 6.89 -2.90
CA PRO A 110 2.41 7.96 -3.24
C PRO A 110 1.62 7.72 -4.53
N ALA A 111 2.13 6.93 -5.47
CA ALA A 111 1.45 6.63 -6.73
C ALA A 111 0.57 5.37 -6.67
N LEU A 112 0.62 4.57 -5.59
CA LEU A 112 -0.11 3.30 -5.52
C LEU A 112 -1.61 3.56 -5.54
N GLU A 113 -2.30 3.08 -6.56
CA GLU A 113 -3.74 3.24 -6.73
C GLU A 113 -4.53 1.96 -6.42
N TYR A 114 -3.93 0.78 -6.62
CA TYR A 114 -4.65 -0.49 -6.57
C TYR A 114 -3.82 -1.63 -5.99
N VAL A 115 -4.43 -2.39 -5.07
CA VAL A 115 -3.92 -3.68 -4.58
C VAL A 115 -4.95 -4.77 -4.89
N GLY A 116 -4.55 -5.77 -5.69
CA GLY A 116 -5.41 -6.85 -6.16
C GLY A 116 -5.63 -7.99 -5.18
N GLY A 117 -4.80 -8.09 -4.14
CA GLY A 117 -5.02 -8.94 -2.98
C GLY A 117 -5.30 -8.14 -1.72
N SER A 118 -4.85 -8.66 -0.58
CA SER A 118 -4.94 -7.99 0.72
C SER A 118 -3.69 -7.15 1.00
N ILE A 119 -3.85 -6.05 1.74
CA ILE A 119 -2.76 -5.37 2.44
C ILE A 119 -2.68 -5.97 3.85
N ILE A 120 -1.55 -6.55 4.22
CA ILE A 120 -1.37 -7.29 5.47
C ILE A 120 -0.12 -6.81 6.19
N PHE A 121 -0.31 -5.97 7.21
CA PHE A 121 0.74 -5.41 8.05
C PHE A 121 0.59 -5.90 9.49
N THR A 122 1.34 -6.92 9.87
CA THR A 122 1.12 -7.62 11.14
C THR A 122 2.40 -7.86 11.92
N GLU A 123 2.33 -7.67 13.23
CA GLU A 123 3.41 -7.93 14.17
C GLU A 123 2.89 -8.72 15.38
N GLU A 124 3.58 -9.82 15.71
CA GLU A 124 3.23 -10.73 16.81
C GLU A 124 4.08 -10.51 18.07
N ASP A 125 5.29 -9.98 17.92
CA ASP A 125 6.23 -9.64 18.98
C ASP A 125 6.02 -8.21 19.45
N GLN A 126 5.48 -8.07 20.66
CA GLN A 126 5.20 -6.78 21.28
C GLN A 126 6.42 -5.89 21.50
N TYR A 127 7.64 -6.45 21.41
CA TYR A 127 8.88 -5.72 21.61
C TYR A 127 9.58 -5.33 20.30
N ARG A 128 9.10 -5.80 19.13
CA ARG A 128 9.71 -5.43 17.85
C ARG A 128 9.39 -3.98 17.49
N SER A 129 10.42 -3.23 17.08
CA SER A 129 10.22 -1.92 16.45
C SER A 129 9.64 -2.16 15.05
N SER A 130 8.32 -2.13 14.98
CA SER A 130 7.51 -2.43 13.79
C SER A 130 7.11 -1.15 13.05
N LEU A 131 6.21 -1.32 12.06
CA LEU A 131 5.71 -0.27 11.18
C LEU A 131 5.24 0.96 11.98
N GLN A 132 5.71 2.13 11.57
CA GLN A 132 5.35 3.42 12.13
C GLN A 132 4.38 4.17 11.21
N ARG A 133 4.64 4.20 9.89
CA ARG A 133 3.82 4.94 8.93
C ARG A 133 3.58 4.14 7.66
N ALA A 134 2.35 4.24 7.16
CA ALA A 134 1.96 3.72 5.86
C ALA A 134 1.23 4.81 5.06
N LEU A 135 1.85 5.28 3.99
CA LEU A 135 1.41 6.46 3.23
C LEU A 135 1.10 6.08 1.78
N PHE A 136 -0.19 6.10 1.45
CA PHE A 136 -0.76 5.75 0.15
C PHE A 136 -1.80 6.80 -0.32
N PRO A 137 -1.39 8.07 -0.50
CA PRO A 137 -2.30 9.16 -0.84
C PRO A 137 -3.16 8.92 -2.10
N SER A 138 -2.69 8.11 -3.06
CA SER A 138 -3.44 7.82 -4.30
C SER A 138 -4.22 6.51 -4.28
N LEU A 139 -4.14 5.72 -3.20
CA LEU A 139 -4.78 4.40 -3.13
C LEU A 139 -6.29 4.56 -3.22
N LYS A 140 -6.91 3.92 -4.22
CA LYS A 140 -8.36 3.95 -4.46
C LYS A 140 -9.03 2.66 -4.02
N GLN A 141 -8.37 1.52 -4.16
CA GLN A 141 -9.00 0.24 -3.90
C GLN A 141 -8.03 -0.84 -3.40
N VAL A 142 -8.52 -1.61 -2.42
CA VAL A 142 -7.96 -2.89 -2.00
C VAL A 142 -8.99 -3.97 -2.30
N HIS A 143 -8.64 -4.96 -3.12
CA HIS A 143 -9.59 -6.01 -3.50
C HIS A 143 -9.78 -7.08 -2.41
N GLY A 144 -8.78 -7.28 -1.56
CA GLY A 144 -8.89 -8.16 -0.39
C GLY A 144 -9.12 -7.38 0.91
N ASP A 145 -8.49 -7.87 1.96
CA ASP A 145 -8.53 -7.28 3.29
C ASP A 145 -7.50 -6.16 3.45
N LEU A 146 -7.77 -5.21 4.32
CA LEU A 146 -6.78 -4.30 4.89
C LEU A 146 -6.59 -4.67 6.36
N LEU A 147 -5.51 -5.39 6.67
CA LEU A 147 -5.21 -5.91 8.00
C LEU A 147 -3.98 -5.20 8.57
N ILE A 148 -4.15 -4.48 9.67
CA ILE A 148 -3.07 -3.80 10.40
C ILE A 148 -3.16 -4.23 11.86
N THR A 149 -2.28 -5.13 12.31
CA THR A 149 -2.42 -5.77 13.64
C THR A 149 -1.11 -5.83 14.41
N GLY A 150 -1.11 -5.35 15.67
CA GLY A 150 0.04 -5.50 16.57
C GLY A 150 1.25 -4.62 16.28
N ASN A 151 1.15 -3.62 15.39
CA ASN A 151 2.25 -2.69 15.15
C ASN A 151 2.27 -1.64 16.26
N HIS A 152 2.96 -1.94 17.37
CA HIS A 152 2.92 -1.13 18.58
C HIS A 152 3.39 0.32 18.38
N TYR A 153 4.26 0.57 17.40
CA TYR A 153 4.78 1.89 17.06
C TYR A 153 4.05 2.57 15.89
N PHE A 154 2.97 1.98 15.39
CA PHE A 154 2.22 2.52 14.24
C PHE A 154 1.48 3.78 14.62
N GLN A 155 1.83 4.88 13.97
CA GLN A 155 1.37 6.23 14.26
C GLN A 155 0.41 6.75 13.19
N GLU A 156 0.62 6.35 11.92
CA GLU A 156 -0.02 7.01 10.80
C GLU A 156 -0.38 6.06 9.66
N LEU A 157 -1.65 6.10 9.26
CA LEU A 157 -2.15 5.56 8.00
C LEU A 157 -2.75 6.69 7.17
N GLN A 158 -2.18 6.97 6.00
CA GLN A 158 -2.77 7.90 5.03
C GLN A 158 -3.22 7.18 3.77
N ALA A 159 -4.52 7.08 3.56
CA ALA A 159 -5.14 6.65 2.31
C ALA A 159 -6.37 7.52 1.99
N PRO A 160 -6.23 8.86 1.90
CA PRO A 160 -7.35 9.79 1.73
C PRO A 160 -8.25 9.50 0.52
N ASN A 161 -7.71 8.88 -0.54
CA ASN A 161 -8.46 8.57 -1.75
C ASN A 161 -9.03 7.15 -1.80
N ILE A 162 -8.91 6.36 -0.73
CA ILE A 162 -9.41 4.98 -0.75
C ILE A 162 -10.93 5.01 -0.78
N GLU A 163 -11.52 4.33 -1.77
CA GLU A 163 -12.97 4.25 -2.01
C GLU A 163 -13.51 2.88 -1.60
N HIS A 164 -12.74 1.81 -1.84
CA HIS A 164 -13.23 0.44 -1.66
C HIS A 164 -12.22 -0.47 -0.98
N ILE A 165 -12.69 -1.21 0.04
CA ILE A 165 -12.02 -2.38 0.59
C ILE A 165 -12.98 -3.56 0.40
N ASN A 166 -12.67 -4.46 -0.53
CA ASN A 166 -13.56 -5.56 -0.91
C ASN A 166 -13.37 -6.81 -0.02
N GLY A 167 -13.14 -6.57 1.26
CA GLY A 167 -12.86 -7.58 2.28
C GLY A 167 -13.15 -7.03 3.67
N LEU A 168 -12.28 -7.36 4.61
CA LEU A 168 -12.27 -6.86 5.99
C LEU A 168 -11.29 -5.70 6.12
N PHE A 169 -11.72 -4.60 6.72
CA PHE A 169 -10.79 -3.61 7.28
C PHE A 169 -10.60 -3.89 8.77
N LYS A 170 -9.42 -4.36 9.16
CA LYS A 170 -9.08 -4.65 10.55
C LYS A 170 -7.88 -3.84 11.00
N MET A 171 -8.05 -3.04 12.05
CA MET A 171 -6.95 -2.36 12.74
C MET A 171 -7.02 -2.64 14.24
N VAL A 172 -6.18 -3.55 14.73
CA VAL A 172 -6.23 -3.98 16.14
C VAL A 172 -4.87 -3.93 16.82
N ASN A 173 -4.82 -3.61 18.11
CA ASN A 173 -3.60 -3.61 18.92
C ASN A 173 -2.51 -2.66 18.37
N GLN A 174 -2.90 -1.42 18.05
CA GLN A 174 -1.96 -0.32 17.75
C GLN A 174 -1.86 0.55 19.01
N GLN A 175 -0.67 0.67 19.61
CA GLN A 175 -0.52 1.42 20.86
C GLN A 175 -0.28 2.91 20.64
N GLN A 176 0.26 3.30 19.48
CA GLN A 176 0.66 4.67 19.18
C GLN A 176 -0.11 5.31 18.02
N ILE A 177 -1.22 4.71 17.58
CA ILE A 177 -1.97 5.24 16.43
C ILE A 177 -2.53 6.63 16.75
N ALA A 178 -2.13 7.60 15.95
CA ALA A 178 -2.52 8.99 16.09
C ALA A 178 -3.42 9.44 14.94
N ASN A 179 -3.09 9.04 13.71
CA ASN A 179 -3.76 9.53 12.50
C ASN A 179 -4.15 8.39 11.57
N VAL A 180 -5.43 8.33 11.22
CA VAL A 180 -5.95 7.47 10.14
C VAL A 180 -6.76 8.33 9.20
N THR A 181 -6.37 8.40 7.92
CA THR A 181 -7.05 9.22 6.90
C THR A 181 -7.60 8.34 5.79
N MET A 182 -8.93 8.31 5.63
CA MET A 182 -9.65 7.50 4.61
C MET A 182 -10.90 8.23 4.09
N ASN A 183 -10.72 9.48 3.65
CA ASN A 183 -11.80 10.46 3.40
C ASN A 183 -12.79 10.11 2.27
N LYS A 184 -12.47 9.11 1.44
CA LYS A 184 -13.33 8.68 0.33
C LYS A 184 -13.91 7.29 0.53
N LEU A 185 -13.70 6.65 1.69
CA LEU A 185 -14.05 5.24 1.87
C LEU A 185 -15.56 5.06 1.78
N VAL A 186 -16.01 4.38 0.72
CA VAL A 186 -17.43 4.13 0.41
C VAL A 186 -17.89 2.80 0.97
N THR A 187 -17.13 1.72 0.74
CA THR A 187 -17.55 0.35 1.12
C THR A 187 -16.44 -0.46 1.74
N VAL A 188 -16.77 -1.23 2.78
CA VAL A 188 -15.95 -2.31 3.32
C VAL A 188 -16.77 -3.60 3.40
N GLN A 189 -16.85 -4.33 2.28
CA GLN A 189 -17.74 -5.48 2.16
C GLN A 189 -17.05 -6.64 1.44
N PRO A 190 -17.36 -7.90 1.81
CA PRO A 190 -18.36 -8.31 2.80
C PRO A 190 -17.87 -8.33 4.24
N GLY A 191 -16.58 -8.05 4.50
CA GLY A 191 -15.94 -8.29 5.81
C GLY A 191 -16.26 -7.26 6.88
N GLY A 192 -16.71 -6.06 6.51
CA GLY A 192 -16.98 -4.97 7.44
C GLY A 192 -15.71 -4.42 8.09
N ILE A 193 -15.88 -3.67 9.18
CA ILE A 193 -14.81 -2.93 9.84
C ILE A 193 -14.61 -3.44 11.28
N GLN A 194 -13.37 -3.76 11.64
CA GLN A 194 -12.96 -4.21 12.95
C GLN A 194 -11.82 -3.34 13.49
N LEU A 195 -12.14 -2.50 14.46
CA LEU A 195 -11.17 -1.62 15.12
C LEU A 195 -11.04 -2.03 16.58
N ALA A 196 -9.83 -2.10 17.12
CA ALA A 196 -9.63 -2.32 18.55
C ALA A 196 -8.31 -1.73 19.02
N GLY A 197 -8.35 -0.84 20.01
CA GLY A 197 -7.15 -0.17 20.53
C GLY A 197 -7.49 1.17 21.15
N SER A 198 -6.44 1.92 21.51
CA SER A 198 -6.58 3.29 21.98
C SER A 198 -6.42 4.23 20.80
N PHE A 199 -7.49 4.90 20.38
CA PHE A 199 -7.47 5.90 19.32
C PHE A 199 -7.46 7.30 19.95
N GLY A 200 -6.46 8.13 19.61
CA GLY A 200 -6.37 9.50 20.11
C GLY A 200 -7.40 10.43 19.44
N GLU A 201 -7.25 10.64 18.14
CA GLU A 201 -8.15 11.42 17.28
C GLU A 201 -8.48 10.56 16.04
N PHE A 202 -9.76 10.37 15.73
CA PHE A 202 -10.19 9.42 14.71
C PHE A 202 -11.35 9.99 13.90
N SER A 203 -11.06 10.50 12.70
CA SER A 203 -12.06 11.08 11.80
C SER A 203 -12.29 10.19 10.59
N ILE A 204 -13.55 9.87 10.30
CA ILE A 204 -13.95 9.12 9.10
C ILE A 204 -14.99 9.95 8.36
N VAL A 205 -14.62 10.56 7.25
CA VAL A 205 -15.60 11.22 6.40
C VAL A 205 -16.00 10.26 5.28
N SER A 206 -17.22 9.73 5.32
CA SER A 206 -17.76 8.80 4.31
C SER A 206 -18.67 9.56 3.35
N THR A 207 -18.14 10.02 2.21
CA THR A 207 -18.91 10.82 1.23
C THR A 207 -19.79 9.99 0.28
N GLY A 208 -19.85 8.66 0.46
CA GLY A 208 -20.61 7.77 -0.40
C GLY A 208 -22.12 7.72 -0.11
N SER A 209 -22.85 6.95 -0.92
CA SER A 209 -24.26 6.56 -0.66
C SER A 209 -24.43 5.57 0.49
N GLY A 210 -23.33 5.19 1.17
CA GLY A 210 -23.34 4.36 2.35
C GLY A 210 -23.90 5.14 3.52
N ASN A 211 -25.04 4.71 4.05
CA ASN A 211 -25.54 5.23 5.30
C ASN A 211 -24.47 5.04 6.39
N CYS A 212 -24.37 5.95 7.35
CA CYS A 212 -23.46 5.77 8.48
C CYS A 212 -23.81 4.54 9.34
N SER A 213 -24.80 3.72 8.97
CA SER A 213 -25.34 2.65 9.82
C SER A 213 -24.33 1.57 10.21
N GLU A 214 -23.42 1.18 9.30
CA GLU A 214 -22.35 0.23 9.63
C GLU A 214 -21.34 0.84 10.61
N TRP A 215 -21.11 2.15 10.54
CA TRP A 215 -20.22 2.87 11.45
C TRP A 215 -20.89 3.24 12.79
N ASP A 216 -22.17 3.60 12.76
CA ASP A 216 -23.00 3.92 13.93
C ASP A 216 -23.20 2.69 14.82
N ALA A 217 -23.25 1.49 14.22
CA ALA A 217 -23.26 0.23 14.96
C ALA A 217 -21.99 0.05 15.82
N LEU A 218 -20.83 0.55 15.36
CA LEU A 218 -19.57 0.48 16.10
C LEU A 218 -19.51 1.44 17.31
N ARG A 219 -20.45 2.38 17.42
CA ARG A 219 -20.59 3.33 18.53
C ARG A 219 -21.51 2.88 19.66
N GLN A 220 -22.30 1.83 19.46
CA GLN A 220 -23.18 1.33 20.52
C GLN A 220 -22.37 0.94 21.76
N PRO A 221 -22.93 0.98 22.99
CA PRO A 221 -22.22 0.59 24.20
C PRO A 221 -21.59 -0.81 24.06
N GLY A 222 -20.27 -0.90 24.28
CA GLY A 222 -19.48 -2.12 24.06
C GLY A 222 -18.91 -2.29 22.65
N GLY A 223 -19.23 -1.40 21.72
CA GLY A 223 -18.64 -1.31 20.38
C GLY A 223 -17.23 -0.73 20.38
N ALA A 224 -16.49 -0.99 19.30
CA ALA A 224 -15.09 -0.61 19.10
C ALA A 224 -14.81 0.89 19.24
N LEU A 225 -15.81 1.73 18.92
CA LEU A 225 -15.69 3.19 18.93
C LEU A 225 -16.41 3.83 20.14
N ALA A 226 -16.86 3.03 21.11
CA ALA A 226 -17.65 3.52 22.23
C ALA A 226 -16.92 4.57 23.11
N ASN A 227 -15.58 4.50 23.17
CA ASN A 227 -14.74 5.38 23.99
C ASN A 227 -13.93 6.40 23.17
N VAL A 228 -14.25 6.59 21.89
CA VAL A 228 -13.55 7.56 21.03
C VAL A 228 -14.10 8.96 21.30
N ASN A 229 -13.22 9.88 21.67
CA ASN A 229 -13.60 11.25 22.07
C ASN A 229 -14.12 12.10 20.90
N TYR A 230 -13.60 11.87 19.69
CA TYR A 230 -14.00 12.57 18.47
C TYR A 230 -14.28 11.54 17.39
N TYR A 231 -15.54 11.44 16.97
CA TYR A 231 -15.98 10.64 15.84
C TYR A 231 -17.02 11.46 15.08
N HIS A 232 -16.80 11.63 13.78
CA HIS A 232 -17.72 12.23 12.84
C HIS A 232 -17.90 11.22 11.71
N CYS A 233 -19.14 10.85 11.39
CA CYS A 233 -19.52 10.17 10.15
C CYS A 233 -20.64 10.98 9.52
N GLN A 234 -20.51 11.34 8.25
CA GLN A 234 -21.49 12.13 7.53
C GLN A 234 -21.82 11.42 6.23
N GLY A 235 -22.94 10.70 6.19
CA GLY A 235 -23.41 9.99 5.00
C GLY A 235 -24.11 10.92 4.00
N GLY A 236 -24.09 10.56 2.71
CA GLY A 236 -24.91 11.19 1.68
C GLY A 236 -24.49 12.62 1.27
N CYS A 237 -23.30 13.07 1.66
CA CYS A 237 -22.83 14.44 1.40
C CYS A 237 -22.48 14.66 -0.07
N GLU A 238 -23.08 15.69 -0.70
CA GLU A 238 -22.68 16.13 -2.04
C GLU A 238 -21.33 16.87 -1.98
N ARG A 239 -21.13 17.68 -0.93
CA ARG A 239 -19.93 18.51 -0.74
C ARG A 239 -19.52 18.52 0.74
N LEU A 240 -18.21 18.57 0.98
CA LEU A 240 -17.63 18.76 2.30
C LEU A 240 -16.80 20.04 2.35
N TYR A 241 -16.93 20.80 3.44
CA TYR A 241 -16.06 21.91 3.79
C TYR A 241 -15.57 21.75 5.24
N GLY A 242 -14.36 21.20 5.42
CA GLY A 242 -13.90 20.82 6.75
C GLY A 242 -14.73 19.67 7.33
N GLU A 243 -15.36 19.89 8.49
CA GLU A 243 -16.30 18.95 9.14
C GLU A 243 -17.77 19.20 8.74
N GLU A 244 -18.04 20.07 7.77
CA GLU A 244 -19.40 20.43 7.37
C GLU A 244 -19.86 19.68 6.11
N CYS A 245 -20.93 18.88 6.24
CA CYS A 245 -21.56 18.15 5.13
C CYS A 245 -22.72 18.94 4.52
N TYR A 246 -22.69 19.11 3.19
CA TYR A 246 -23.74 19.77 2.42
C TYR A 246 -24.49 18.73 1.60
N CYS A 247 -25.78 18.59 1.88
CA CYS A 247 -26.67 17.68 1.15
C CYS A 247 -26.99 18.19 -0.26
N PRO A 248 -27.36 17.29 -1.19
CA PRO A 248 -27.85 17.68 -2.50
C PRO A 248 -28.93 18.77 -2.43
N GLY A 249 -28.63 19.95 -2.97
CA GLY A 249 -29.56 21.10 -2.97
C GLY A 249 -29.66 21.89 -1.66
N ALA A 250 -28.82 21.60 -0.65
CA ALA A 250 -28.76 22.36 0.59
C ALA A 250 -27.73 23.52 0.52
N ASN A 251 -28.12 24.70 0.99
CA ASN A 251 -27.23 25.87 1.14
C ASN A 251 -26.58 25.96 2.53
N TYR A 252 -26.92 25.04 3.43
CA TYR A 252 -26.44 25.00 4.81
C TYR A 252 -25.97 23.59 5.17
N PRO A 253 -24.99 23.47 6.07
CA PRO A 253 -24.47 22.18 6.46
C PRO A 253 -25.44 21.40 7.36
N SER A 254 -25.45 20.09 7.20
CA SER A 254 -26.22 19.11 7.98
C SER A 254 -25.26 18.07 8.55
N GLN A 255 -25.65 17.43 9.65
CA GLN A 255 -24.90 16.30 10.20
C GLN A 255 -25.09 15.01 9.39
N SER A 256 -26.11 14.94 8.53
CA SER A 256 -26.38 13.81 7.63
C SER A 256 -27.28 14.19 6.45
N CYS A 257 -27.14 13.44 5.35
CA CYS A 257 -28.01 13.37 4.19
C CYS A 257 -28.33 11.88 3.93
#